data_AF-A0A0B7H8L9-F1
#
_entry.id   AF-A0A0B7H8L9-F1
#
_cell.length_a   1.000
_cell.length_b   1.000
_cell.length_c   1.000
_cell.angle_alpha   90.00
_cell.angle_beta   90.00
_cell.angle_gamma   90.00
#
_symmetry.space_group_name_H-M   'P 1'
#
loop_
_entity.id
_entity.type
_entity.pdbx_description
1 polymer ?
#
loop_
_entity_poly.entity_id
_entity_poly.type
_entity_poly.pdbx_seq_one_letter_code
_entity_poly.pdbx_strand_id
1 'polypeptide(L)'
;MAKSRIWTNSAFVGMPTYQLGANYPYDMVKKVDKTIRFLPRPADYLFLYFVGFYLLLLVLKVDYKTAFLGAVAFGFSTYLIIIIGVGHNAKAHAIGYFAPVLAGLLLTFRGKYLWGGLLTAVAFALEISANHYQMTYYLLLLILVLGAFQTIYAWRETEFKSLLKSVGVIAVALFLGGITNATSLLATQEYAQWSTRSKSELTLTPKGLPKVTSDGLSKEYITEYSYGISESLNLIAPRLFGGSNHEALGKDSHTYQFLVNQGVPTSQALDFSNALPTYWGQQPIVAAPAYVGAVVFFCLF
;
A
#
# COMPACT_ATOMS: atom_id res chain seq x y z
N MET A 1 19.92 0.37 25.61
CA MET A 1 19.77 0.01 24.19
C MET A 1 19.74 -1.51 24.05
N ALA A 2 18.63 -2.10 23.63
CA ALA A 2 18.60 -3.54 23.39
C ALA A 2 19.44 -3.87 22.14
N LYS A 3 20.45 -4.74 22.27
CA LYS A 3 21.17 -5.33 21.13
C LYS A 3 20.13 -5.96 20.20
N SER A 4 20.04 -5.49 18.96
CA SER A 4 19.22 -6.16 17.95
C SER A 4 19.74 -7.58 17.77
N ARG A 5 18.88 -8.59 17.99
CA ARG A 5 19.23 -9.98 17.66
C ARG A 5 19.31 -10.07 16.16
N ILE A 6 20.50 -10.25 15.60
CA ILE A 6 20.74 -10.32 14.14
C ILE A 6 20.37 -11.68 13.53
N TRP A 7 20.02 -12.67 14.36
CA TRP A 7 19.66 -14.02 13.96
C TRP A 7 18.44 -14.51 14.75
N THR A 8 17.57 -15.30 14.11
CA THR A 8 16.46 -16.00 14.76
C THR A 8 16.45 -17.47 14.36
N ASN A 9 16.32 -18.37 15.34
CA ASN A 9 16.18 -19.81 15.11
C ASN A 9 14.71 -20.23 14.90
N SER A 10 13.76 -19.33 15.15
CA SER A 10 12.33 -19.64 15.16
C SER A 10 11.68 -19.61 13.77
N ALA A 11 12.42 -19.24 12.73
CA ALA A 11 11.95 -19.21 11.35
C ALA A 11 12.90 -20.03 10.47
N PHE A 12 12.36 -20.98 9.69
CA PHE A 12 13.07 -21.75 8.68
C PHE A 12 14.42 -22.35 9.13
N VAL A 13 14.49 -22.90 10.35
CA VAL A 13 15.71 -23.50 10.95
C VAL A 13 16.82 -22.48 11.29
N GLY A 14 16.58 -21.19 11.06
CA GLY A 14 17.57 -20.14 11.28
C GLY A 14 17.59 -19.14 10.14
N MET A 15 17.39 -17.86 10.43
CA MET A 15 17.60 -16.80 9.43
C MET A 15 18.06 -15.48 10.05
N PRO A 16 18.73 -14.61 9.29
CA PRO A 16 18.98 -13.24 9.70
C PRO A 16 17.69 -12.47 9.95
N THR A 17 17.70 -11.55 10.91
CA THR A 17 16.51 -10.76 11.29
C THR A 17 16.36 -9.45 10.53
N TYR A 18 17.15 -9.22 9.47
CA TYR A 18 17.12 -7.99 8.67
C TYR A 18 15.69 -7.62 8.25
N GLN A 19 14.92 -8.60 7.77
CA GLN A 19 13.51 -8.42 7.35
C GLN A 19 12.49 -8.61 8.48
N LEU A 20 12.92 -9.03 9.67
CA LEU A 20 12.07 -9.37 10.81
C LEU A 20 12.07 -8.30 11.91
N GLY A 21 12.67 -7.13 11.65
CA GLY A 21 12.70 -6.01 12.58
C GLY A 21 14.04 -5.79 13.28
N ALA A 22 15.15 -6.13 12.62
CA ALA A 22 16.47 -5.64 13.03
C ALA A 22 16.42 -4.11 13.29
N ASN A 23 16.92 -3.69 14.44
CA ASN A 23 16.97 -2.28 14.82
C ASN A 23 18.39 -1.77 14.63
N TYR A 24 18.57 -0.88 13.66
CA TYR A 24 19.86 -0.26 13.42
C TYR A 24 20.09 0.89 14.42
N PRO A 25 21.28 1.00 15.05
CA PRO A 25 21.54 1.93 16.16
C PRO A 25 21.36 3.42 15.80
N TYR A 26 21.36 3.77 14.51
CA TYR A 26 21.23 5.15 14.02
C TYR A 26 20.09 5.35 13.00
N ASP A 27 19.04 4.55 13.08
CA ASP A 27 17.87 4.71 12.21
C ASP A 27 17.02 5.92 12.64
N MET A 28 17.41 7.12 12.16
CA MET A 28 16.71 8.37 12.47
C MET A 28 15.36 8.45 11.77
N VAL A 29 15.24 7.91 10.55
CA VAL A 29 13.99 7.91 9.79
C VAL A 29 12.91 7.16 10.55
N LYS A 30 13.23 5.96 11.08
CA LYS A 30 12.31 5.17 11.89
C LYS A 30 11.95 5.82 13.23
N LYS A 31 12.83 6.65 13.79
CA LYS A 31 12.50 7.47 14.98
C LYS A 31 11.49 8.56 14.62
N VAL A 32 11.71 9.29 13.53
CA VAL A 32 10.77 10.33 13.06
C VAL A 32 9.41 9.70 12.74
N ASP A 33 9.40 8.57 12.02
CA ASP A 33 8.20 7.79 11.72
C ASP A 33 7.41 7.46 12.99
N LYS A 34 8.06 6.88 14.01
CA LYS A 34 7.40 6.56 15.29
C LYS A 34 6.87 7.79 16.03
N THR A 35 7.58 8.92 15.97
CA THR A 35 7.12 10.17 16.59
C THR A 35 5.87 10.71 15.90
N ILE A 36 5.82 10.63 14.57
CA ILE A 36 4.61 11.02 13.80
C ILE A 36 3.46 10.05 14.14
N ARG A 37 3.75 8.76 14.22
CA ARG A 37 2.82 7.68 14.58
C ARG A 37 2.70 7.47 16.08
N PHE A 38 2.45 8.54 16.84
CA PHE A 38 2.37 8.50 18.30
C PHE A 38 1.13 7.78 18.86
N LEU A 39 0.10 7.58 18.02
CA LEU A 39 -1.14 6.91 18.41
C LEU A 39 -0.95 5.37 18.48
N PRO A 40 -1.81 4.65 19.23
CA PRO A 40 -1.81 3.19 19.20
C PRO A 40 -2.30 2.66 17.85
N ARG A 41 -1.77 1.52 17.40
CA ARG A 41 -2.30 0.81 16.22
C ARG A 41 -3.74 0.35 16.49
N PRO A 42 -4.67 0.48 15.51
CA PRO A 42 -4.48 0.93 14.12
C PRO A 42 -4.63 2.45 13.88
N ALA A 43 -4.88 3.24 14.93
CA ALA A 43 -5.19 4.66 14.81
C ALA A 43 -4.00 5.49 14.27
N ASP A 44 -2.77 5.00 14.43
CA ASP A 44 -1.57 5.63 13.84
C ASP A 44 -1.58 5.67 12.32
N TYR A 45 -1.96 4.59 11.64
CA TYR A 45 -2.05 4.58 10.17
C TYR A 45 -3.21 5.41 9.65
N LEU A 46 -4.37 5.37 10.33
CA LEU A 46 -5.49 6.24 9.98
C LEU A 46 -5.12 7.72 10.13
N PHE A 47 -4.40 8.07 11.19
CA PHE A 47 -3.89 9.42 11.38
C PHE A 47 -2.98 9.87 10.25
N LEU A 48 -2.08 8.99 9.77
CA LEU A 48 -1.27 9.27 8.58
C LEU A 48 -2.14 9.52 7.33
N TYR A 49 -3.18 8.72 7.11
CA TYR A 49 -4.10 8.93 5.98
C TYR A 49 -4.79 10.28 6.05
N PHE A 50 -5.33 10.64 7.22
CA PHE A 50 -6.02 11.92 7.42
C PHE A 50 -5.07 13.10 7.21
N VAL A 51 -3.95 13.15 7.92
CA VAL A 51 -3.02 14.28 7.85
C VAL A 51 -2.37 14.37 6.47
N GLY A 52 -1.96 13.23 5.91
CA GLY A 52 -1.30 13.18 4.62
C GLY A 52 -2.21 13.62 3.48
N PHE A 53 -3.46 13.13 3.46
CA PHE A 53 -4.42 13.54 2.42
C PHE A 53 -4.90 14.97 2.62
N TYR A 54 -5.12 15.41 3.86
CA TYR A 54 -5.43 16.80 4.16
C TYR A 54 -4.35 17.76 3.62
N LEU A 55 -3.08 17.45 3.88
CA LEU A 55 -1.95 18.22 3.35
C LEU A 55 -1.96 18.26 1.82
N LEU A 56 -2.22 17.12 1.16
CA LEU A 56 -2.33 17.04 -0.29
C LEU A 56 -3.46 17.94 -0.82
N LEU A 57 -4.64 17.91 -0.21
CA LEU A 57 -5.78 18.74 -0.61
C LEU A 57 -5.51 20.24 -0.41
N LEU A 58 -4.84 20.63 0.68
CA LEU A 58 -4.40 22.01 0.89
C LEU A 58 -3.40 22.44 -0.18
N VAL A 59 -2.44 21.58 -0.52
CA VAL A 59 -1.54 21.84 -1.64
C VAL A 59 -2.32 21.95 -2.94
N LEU A 60 -3.39 21.18 -3.16
CA LEU A 60 -4.26 21.33 -4.32
C LEU A 60 -5.13 22.60 -4.31
N LYS A 61 -5.08 23.41 -3.24
CA LYS A 61 -5.89 24.63 -3.01
C LYS A 61 -7.36 24.38 -2.74
N VAL A 62 -7.71 23.20 -2.22
CA VAL A 62 -9.05 22.94 -1.68
C VAL A 62 -9.22 23.73 -0.38
N ASP A 63 -10.39 24.34 -0.16
CA ASP A 63 -10.70 25.04 1.09
C ASP A 63 -10.47 24.12 2.30
N TYR A 64 -9.95 24.66 3.39
CA TYR A 64 -9.52 23.88 4.55
C TYR A 64 -10.68 23.06 5.19
N LYS A 65 -11.92 23.55 5.15
CA LYS A 65 -13.07 22.81 5.69
C LYS A 65 -13.41 21.62 4.81
N THR A 66 -13.44 21.84 3.50
CA THR A 66 -13.69 20.78 2.52
C THR A 66 -12.54 19.78 2.47
N ALA A 67 -11.30 20.26 2.60
CA ALA A 67 -10.12 19.41 2.68
C ALA A 67 -10.17 18.49 3.91
N PHE A 68 -10.63 18.99 5.05
CA PHE A 68 -10.83 18.17 6.24
C PHE A 68 -11.85 17.06 6.00
N LEU A 69 -13.01 17.38 5.42
CA LEU A 69 -14.02 16.38 5.07
C LEU A 69 -13.51 15.35 4.05
N GLY A 70 -12.78 15.80 3.03
CA GLY A 70 -12.16 14.93 2.03
C GLY A 70 -11.11 13.99 2.63
N ALA A 71 -10.30 14.47 3.56
CA ALA A 71 -9.35 13.64 4.31
C ALA A 71 -10.04 12.57 5.14
N VAL A 72 -11.09 12.93 5.87
CA VAL A 72 -11.89 11.98 6.65
C VAL A 72 -12.52 10.93 5.73
N ALA A 73 -13.13 11.34 4.61
CA ALA A 73 -13.71 10.43 3.63
C ALA A 73 -12.66 9.48 3.02
N PHE A 74 -11.47 10.00 2.69
CA PHE A 74 -10.37 9.20 2.19
C PHE A 74 -9.90 8.16 3.21
N GLY A 75 -9.58 8.57 4.44
CA GLY A 75 -9.05 7.67 5.48
C GLY A 75 -10.06 6.59 5.90
N PHE A 76 -11.36 6.87 5.83
CA PHE A 76 -12.42 5.88 6.06
C PHE A 76 -12.89 5.15 4.80
N SER A 77 -12.20 5.31 3.67
CA SER A 77 -12.46 4.45 2.52
C SER A 77 -12.25 2.99 2.90
N THR A 78 -13.14 2.12 2.43
CA THR A 78 -13.22 0.74 2.93
C THR A 78 -11.89 -0.01 2.75
N TYR A 79 -11.19 0.20 1.62
CA TYR A 79 -9.90 -0.45 1.37
C TYR A 79 -8.83 -0.11 2.43
N LEU A 80 -8.74 1.15 2.85
CA LEU A 80 -7.77 1.59 3.86
C LEU A 80 -8.09 1.01 5.25
N ILE A 81 -9.35 0.70 5.52
CA ILE A 81 -9.75 0.00 6.75
C ILE A 81 -9.49 -1.50 6.63
N ILE A 82 -9.86 -2.11 5.50
CA ILE A 82 -9.70 -3.54 5.23
C ILE A 82 -8.23 -3.95 5.33
N ILE A 83 -7.34 -3.21 4.66
CA ILE A 83 -5.90 -3.53 4.63
C ILE A 83 -5.27 -3.57 6.02
N ILE A 84 -5.75 -2.71 6.94
CA ILE A 84 -5.33 -2.73 8.33
C ILE A 84 -5.94 -3.94 9.05
N GLY A 85 -7.24 -4.18 8.87
CA GLY A 85 -7.96 -5.29 9.49
C GLY A 85 -7.38 -6.67 9.14
N VAL A 86 -6.91 -6.87 7.91
CA VAL A 86 -6.26 -8.11 7.47
C VAL A 86 -4.77 -8.19 7.81
N GLY A 87 -4.24 -7.24 8.59
CA GLY A 87 -2.87 -7.28 9.10
C GLY A 87 -1.77 -6.94 8.09
N HIS A 88 -2.10 -6.35 6.93
CA HIS A 88 -1.13 -5.91 5.92
C HIS A 88 -0.46 -4.57 6.32
N ASN A 89 0.12 -4.56 7.51
CA ASN A 89 0.59 -3.37 8.21
C ASN A 89 1.65 -2.58 7.44
N ALA A 90 2.65 -3.25 6.85
CA ALA A 90 3.70 -2.57 6.07
C ALA A 90 3.13 -1.89 4.80
N LYS A 91 2.15 -2.54 4.15
CA LYS A 91 1.47 -2.01 2.97
C LYS A 91 0.61 -0.79 3.35
N ALA A 92 -0.16 -0.93 4.43
CA ALA A 92 -0.96 0.15 5.00
C ALA A 92 -0.08 1.36 5.37
N HIS A 93 1.05 1.11 6.03
CA HIS A 93 2.02 2.14 6.44
C HIS A 93 2.61 2.88 5.25
N ALA A 94 3.08 2.16 4.21
CA ALA A 94 3.63 2.77 3.00
C ALA A 94 2.62 3.67 2.28
N ILE A 95 1.38 3.21 2.11
CA ILE A 95 0.29 4.01 1.51
C ILE A 95 0.07 5.33 2.27
N GLY A 96 0.31 5.35 3.58
CA GLY A 96 0.16 6.54 4.42
C GLY A 96 1.05 7.71 4.02
N TYR A 97 2.19 7.43 3.39
CA TYR A 97 3.13 8.45 2.94
C TYR A 97 2.96 8.86 1.48
N PHE A 98 2.07 8.23 0.73
CA PHE A 98 1.84 8.58 -0.68
C PHE A 98 1.38 10.03 -0.82
N ALA A 99 0.34 10.42 -0.09
CA ALA A 99 -0.21 11.77 -0.19
C ALA A 99 0.80 12.87 0.22
N PRO A 100 1.57 12.74 1.32
CA PRO A 100 2.68 13.64 1.61
C PRO A 100 3.75 13.74 0.52
N VAL A 101 4.16 12.63 -0.09
CA VAL A 101 5.12 12.64 -1.22
C VAL A 101 4.54 13.44 -2.38
N LEU A 102 3.32 13.13 -2.79
CA LEU A 102 2.62 13.82 -3.88
C LEU A 102 2.45 15.32 -3.59
N ALA A 103 2.13 15.69 -2.35
CA ALA A 103 2.03 17.08 -1.92
C ALA A 103 3.36 17.84 -2.11
N GLY A 104 4.49 17.23 -1.74
CA GLY A 104 5.82 17.81 -1.97
C GLY A 104 6.17 17.98 -3.45
N LEU A 105 5.80 17.01 -4.29
CA LEU A 105 6.03 17.08 -5.74
C LEU A 105 5.23 18.22 -6.37
N LEU A 106 3.94 18.32 -6.03
CA LEU A 106 3.06 19.38 -6.52
C LEU A 106 3.51 20.77 -6.06
N LEU A 107 3.98 20.91 -4.82
CA LEU A 107 4.59 22.17 -4.34
C LEU A 107 5.83 22.54 -5.17
N THR A 108 6.66 21.55 -5.49
CA THR A 108 7.87 21.75 -6.30
C THR A 108 7.53 22.23 -7.70
N PHE A 109 6.57 21.58 -8.38
CA PHE A 109 6.10 22.00 -9.70
C PHE A 109 5.45 23.39 -9.71
N ARG A 110 4.94 23.85 -8.56
CA ARG A 110 4.41 25.21 -8.37
C ARG A 110 5.49 26.24 -8.00
N GLY A 111 6.77 25.89 -8.14
CA GLY A 111 7.91 26.78 -7.89
C GLY A 111 8.32 26.92 -6.43
N LYS A 112 7.70 26.19 -5.49
CA LYS A 112 8.13 26.17 -4.08
C LYS A 112 9.24 25.15 -3.88
N TYR A 113 10.35 25.32 -4.58
CA TYR A 113 11.42 24.33 -4.71
C TYR A 113 11.97 23.83 -3.38
N LEU A 114 12.30 24.72 -2.44
CA LEU A 114 12.87 24.34 -1.15
C LEU A 114 11.88 23.50 -0.32
N TRP A 115 10.69 24.04 -0.07
CA TRP A 115 9.68 23.38 0.76
C TRP A 115 9.11 22.12 0.12
N GLY A 116 8.87 22.15 -1.20
CA GLY A 116 8.45 20.98 -1.97
C GLY A 116 9.50 19.88 -1.94
N GLY A 117 10.76 20.22 -2.21
CA GLY A 117 11.88 19.28 -2.18
C GLY A 117 12.10 18.68 -0.79
N LEU A 118 12.06 19.49 0.28
CA LEU A 118 12.17 19.00 1.66
C LEU A 118 11.03 18.06 2.03
N LEU A 119 9.79 18.43 1.71
CA LEU A 119 8.62 17.58 1.98
C LEU A 119 8.72 16.27 1.21
N THR A 120 9.06 16.30 -0.08
CA THR A 120 9.27 15.08 -0.88
C THR A 120 10.38 14.20 -0.30
N ALA A 121 11.53 14.77 0.07
CA ALA A 121 12.66 14.01 0.59
C ALA A 121 12.31 13.30 1.91
N VAL A 122 11.70 14.03 2.85
CA VAL A 122 11.30 13.47 4.15
C VAL A 122 10.18 12.45 3.99
N ALA A 123 9.13 12.77 3.23
CA ALA A 123 8.01 11.86 3.01
C ALA A 123 8.44 10.57 2.29
N PHE A 124 9.34 10.68 1.30
CA PHE A 124 9.85 9.53 0.58
C PHE A 124 10.79 8.68 1.44
N ALA A 125 11.60 9.31 2.29
CA ALA A 125 12.39 8.58 3.29
C ALA A 125 11.49 7.76 4.23
N LEU A 126 10.41 8.36 4.72
CA LEU A 126 9.44 7.68 5.58
C LEU A 126 8.68 6.55 4.86
N GLU A 127 8.35 6.75 3.59
CA GLU A 127 7.71 5.73 2.74
C GLU A 127 8.61 4.49 2.58
N ILE A 128 9.89 4.67 2.26
CA ILE A 128 10.85 3.56 2.16
C ILE A 128 11.03 2.87 3.51
N SER A 129 11.05 3.63 4.61
CA SER A 129 11.19 3.09 5.96
C SER A 129 10.01 2.19 6.38
N ALA A 130 8.84 2.34 5.75
CA ALA A 130 7.71 1.42 5.93
C ALA A 130 7.99 0.00 5.40
N ASN A 131 9.09 -0.19 4.67
CA ASN A 131 9.64 -1.47 4.23
C ASN A 131 8.66 -2.29 3.35
N HIS A 132 7.94 -1.63 2.45
CA HIS A 132 7.05 -2.28 1.48
C HIS A 132 7.39 -1.87 0.03
N TYR A 133 8.49 -2.38 -0.49
CA TYR A 133 9.08 -1.97 -1.77
C TYR A 133 8.16 -2.08 -2.99
N GLN A 134 7.18 -3.00 -2.98
CA GLN A 134 6.18 -3.06 -4.05
C GLN A 134 5.27 -1.80 -4.08
N MET A 135 4.97 -1.20 -2.93
CA MET A 135 4.20 0.05 -2.89
C MET A 135 5.10 1.23 -3.29
N THR A 136 6.34 1.27 -2.84
CA THR A 136 7.34 2.25 -3.31
C THR A 136 7.47 2.23 -4.83
N TYR A 137 7.52 1.04 -5.44
CA TYR A 137 7.54 0.88 -6.89
C TYR A 137 6.30 1.50 -7.56
N TYR A 138 5.10 1.24 -7.03
CA TYR A 138 3.87 1.85 -7.56
C TYR A 138 3.82 3.37 -7.37
N LEU A 139 4.35 3.88 -6.27
CA LEU A 139 4.47 5.32 -6.05
C LEU A 139 5.41 5.94 -7.10
N LEU A 140 6.57 5.34 -7.35
CA LEU A 140 7.52 5.83 -8.37
C LEU A 140 6.91 5.82 -9.77
N LEU A 141 6.12 4.80 -10.13
CA LEU A 141 5.36 4.81 -11.38
C LEU A 141 4.39 5.99 -11.45
N LEU A 142 3.66 6.27 -10.37
CA LEU A 142 2.76 7.43 -10.31
C LEU A 142 3.53 8.75 -10.44
N ILE A 143 4.70 8.88 -9.82
CA ILE A 143 5.58 10.05 -9.94
C ILE A 143 6.03 10.24 -11.40
N LEU A 144 6.38 9.16 -12.09
CA LEU A 144 6.75 9.22 -13.51
C LEU A 144 5.59 9.68 -14.39
N VAL A 145 4.39 9.16 -14.15
CA VAL A 145 3.17 9.60 -14.88
C VAL A 145 2.88 11.08 -14.64
N LEU A 146 2.96 11.54 -13.38
CA LEU A 146 2.79 12.96 -13.04
C LEU A 146 3.87 13.83 -13.66
N GLY A 147 5.12 13.37 -13.66
CA GLY A 147 6.24 14.06 -14.30
C GLY A 147 6.06 14.17 -15.82
N ALA A 148 5.56 13.11 -16.47
CA ALA A 148 5.24 13.12 -17.89
C ALA A 148 4.11 14.11 -18.21
N PHE A 149 3.03 14.12 -17.41
CA PHE A 149 1.95 15.09 -17.56
C PHE A 149 2.46 16.53 -17.41
N GLN A 150 3.26 16.80 -16.38
CA GLN A 150 3.83 18.14 -16.17
C GLN A 150 4.79 18.54 -17.29
N THR A 151 5.51 17.58 -17.86
CA THR A 151 6.40 17.81 -19.02
C THR A 151 5.59 18.22 -20.24
N ILE A 152 4.49 17.53 -20.53
CA ILE A 152 3.57 17.88 -21.63
C ILE A 152 2.99 19.29 -21.41
N TYR A 153 2.56 19.60 -20.19
CA TYR A 153 2.04 20.92 -19.85
C TYR A 153 3.09 22.03 -20.04
N ALA A 154 4.30 21.84 -19.50
CA ALA A 154 5.39 22.80 -19.63
C ALA A 154 5.86 23.00 -21.08
N TRP A 155 5.75 21.96 -21.92
CA TRP A 155 5.98 22.11 -23.36
C TRP A 155 4.99 23.12 -23.95
N ARG A 156 3.69 22.94 -23.68
CA ARG A 156 2.63 23.81 -24.23
C ARG A 156 2.76 25.26 -23.77
N GLU A 157 3.10 25.47 -22.50
CA GLU A 157 3.23 26.80 -21.89
C GLU A 157 4.63 27.42 -22.03
N THR A 158 5.57 26.73 -22.71
CA THR A 158 6.97 27.16 -22.90
C THR A 158 7.80 27.37 -21.62
N GLU A 159 7.38 26.77 -20.50
CA GLU A 159 8.02 26.93 -19.17
C GLU A 159 9.16 25.92 -18.88
N PHE A 160 9.98 25.59 -19.88
CA PHE A 160 11.00 24.53 -19.77
C PHE A 160 12.01 24.74 -18.63
N LYS A 161 12.40 25.99 -18.34
CA LYS A 161 13.34 26.30 -17.26
C LYS A 161 12.78 25.94 -15.89
N SER A 162 11.49 26.18 -15.66
CA SER A 162 10.83 25.85 -14.40
C SER A 162 10.68 24.34 -14.24
N LEU A 163 10.35 23.64 -15.33
CA LEU A 163 10.28 22.19 -15.35
C LEU A 163 11.64 21.55 -14.99
N LEU A 164 12.74 21.95 -15.66
CA LEU A 164 14.07 21.39 -15.39
C LEU A 164 14.51 21.61 -13.95
N LYS A 165 14.26 22.80 -13.39
CA LYS A 165 14.50 23.08 -11.96
C LYS A 165 13.70 22.14 -11.06
N SER A 166 12.40 21.97 -11.36
CA SER A 166 11.52 21.10 -10.59
C SER A 166 11.99 19.65 -10.62
N VAL A 167 12.31 19.13 -11.81
CA VAL A 167 12.82 17.76 -11.99
C VAL A 167 14.14 17.58 -11.24
N GLY A 168 15.07 18.54 -11.32
CA GLY A 168 16.33 18.49 -10.57
C GLY A 168 16.12 18.45 -9.05
N VAL A 169 15.23 19.28 -8.53
CA VAL A 169 14.88 19.31 -7.09
C VAL A 169 14.24 17.98 -6.66
N ILE A 170 13.31 17.44 -7.44
CA ILE A 170 12.65 16.16 -7.14
C ILE A 170 13.67 15.02 -7.18
N ALA A 171 14.55 14.98 -8.19
CA ALA A 171 15.58 13.95 -8.29
C ALA A 171 16.52 13.96 -7.07
N VAL A 172 16.97 15.16 -6.64
CA VAL A 172 17.77 15.31 -5.42
C VAL A 172 16.98 14.87 -4.18
N ALA A 173 15.71 15.25 -4.07
CA ALA A 173 14.85 14.87 -2.94
C ALA A 173 14.65 13.34 -2.85
N LEU A 174 14.36 12.68 -3.97
CA LEU A 174 14.20 11.22 -4.02
C LEU A 174 15.53 10.51 -3.72
N PHE A 175 16.65 11.01 -4.23
CA PHE A 175 17.98 10.48 -3.91
C PHE A 175 18.30 10.59 -2.42
N LEU A 176 18.07 11.76 -1.80
CA LEU A 176 18.26 11.96 -0.36
C LEU A 176 17.32 11.08 0.47
N GLY A 177 16.05 10.94 0.06
CA GLY A 177 15.10 10.06 0.73
C GLY A 177 15.50 8.57 0.66
N GLY A 178 16.01 8.14 -0.49
CA GLY A 178 16.51 6.78 -0.70
C GLY A 178 17.79 6.48 0.09
N ILE A 179 18.79 7.35 0.02
CA ILE A 179 20.11 7.11 0.64
C ILE A 179 20.03 7.05 2.17
N THR A 180 19.10 7.78 2.79
CA THR A 180 18.87 7.69 4.25
C THR A 180 18.33 6.33 4.70
N ASN A 181 17.82 5.52 3.76
CA ASN A 181 17.36 4.15 3.99
C ASN A 181 18.30 3.09 3.37
N ALA A 182 19.51 3.48 2.93
CA ALA A 182 20.44 2.61 2.21
C ALA A 182 20.75 1.31 2.95
N THR A 183 20.92 1.32 4.28
CA THR A 183 21.21 0.11 5.06
C THR A 183 20.12 -0.95 4.91
N SER A 184 18.84 -0.56 4.96
CA SER A 184 17.70 -1.49 4.79
C SER A 184 17.60 -1.96 3.35
N LEU A 185 17.78 -1.06 2.38
CA LEU A 185 17.71 -1.37 0.96
C LEU A 185 18.81 -2.36 0.54
N LEU A 186 20.06 -2.12 0.95
CA LEU A 186 21.20 -3.00 0.63
C LEU A 186 21.06 -4.36 1.30
N ALA A 187 20.63 -4.42 2.56
CA ALA A 187 20.38 -5.70 3.23
C ALA A 187 19.23 -6.49 2.57
N THR A 188 18.21 -5.79 2.07
CA THR A 188 17.14 -6.41 1.29
C THR A 188 17.66 -6.93 -0.05
N GLN A 189 18.48 -6.15 -0.74
CA GLN A 189 19.06 -6.53 -2.03
C GLN A 189 19.96 -7.77 -1.89
N GLU A 190 20.79 -7.82 -0.85
CA GLU A 190 21.63 -8.98 -0.53
C GLU A 190 20.77 -10.23 -0.28
N TYR A 191 19.74 -10.11 0.56
CA TYR A 191 18.88 -11.24 0.89
C TYR A 191 17.96 -11.68 -0.25
N ALA A 192 17.61 -10.76 -1.17
CA ALA A 192 16.72 -11.06 -2.29
C ALA A 192 17.24 -12.22 -3.14
N GLN A 193 18.58 -12.32 -3.32
CA GLN A 193 19.24 -13.40 -4.05
C GLN A 193 18.98 -14.79 -3.47
N TRP A 194 18.76 -14.87 -2.16
CA TRP A 194 18.50 -16.10 -1.41
C TRP A 194 17.00 -16.40 -1.25
N SER A 195 16.15 -15.64 -1.95
CA SER A 195 14.70 -15.78 -1.86
C SER A 195 14.10 -16.42 -3.11
N THR A 196 12.83 -16.83 -3.02
CA THR A 196 12.05 -17.31 -4.17
C THR A 196 11.82 -16.26 -5.26
N ARG A 197 12.21 -15.01 -5.01
CA ARG A 197 12.07 -13.88 -5.94
C ARG A 197 13.27 -13.71 -6.88
N SER A 198 14.34 -14.48 -6.67
CA SER A 198 15.49 -14.52 -7.57
C SER A 198 15.53 -15.84 -8.34
N LYS A 199 16.49 -15.94 -9.28
CA LYS A 199 16.67 -17.12 -10.11
C LYS A 199 16.89 -18.35 -9.24
N SER A 200 16.06 -19.37 -9.46
CA SER A 200 16.17 -20.65 -8.75
C SER A 200 17.42 -21.40 -9.23
N GLU A 201 18.31 -21.77 -8.30
CA GLU A 201 19.43 -22.68 -8.58
C GLU A 201 18.99 -24.14 -8.81
N LEU A 202 17.78 -24.50 -8.36
CA LEU A 202 17.22 -25.83 -8.56
C LEU A 202 16.98 -26.09 -10.05
N THR A 203 17.68 -27.08 -10.60
CA THR A 203 17.54 -27.57 -11.98
C THR A 203 16.60 -28.77 -12.09
N LEU A 204 16.23 -29.37 -10.95
CA LEU A 204 15.38 -30.56 -10.88
C LEU A 204 14.14 -30.30 -10.02
N THR A 205 13.04 -30.95 -10.39
CA THR A 205 11.83 -31.05 -9.56
C THR A 205 12.03 -32.14 -8.50
N PRO A 206 11.18 -32.21 -7.45
CA PRO A 206 11.23 -33.29 -6.45
C PRO A 206 11.11 -34.70 -7.03
N LYS A 207 10.59 -34.84 -8.26
CA LYS A 207 10.48 -36.11 -8.99
C LYS A 207 11.68 -36.40 -9.93
N GLY A 208 12.74 -35.60 -9.86
CA GLY A 208 13.96 -35.76 -10.68
C GLY A 208 13.84 -35.30 -12.13
N LEU A 209 12.72 -34.68 -12.52
CA LEU A 209 12.54 -34.12 -13.87
C LEU A 209 13.19 -32.73 -13.98
N PRO A 210 13.72 -32.33 -15.15
CA PRO A 210 14.22 -30.98 -15.38
C PRO A 210 13.17 -29.92 -15.01
N LYS A 211 13.55 -28.96 -14.18
CA LYS A 211 12.72 -27.83 -13.79
C LYS A 211 12.83 -26.73 -14.83
N VAL A 212 11.70 -26.17 -15.26
CA VAL A 212 11.69 -24.97 -16.10
C VAL A 212 12.32 -23.84 -15.29
N THR A 213 13.44 -23.30 -15.76
CA THR A 213 14.13 -22.19 -15.10
C THR A 213 13.33 -20.92 -15.29
N SER A 214 12.89 -20.29 -14.21
CA SER A 214 12.32 -18.93 -14.24
C SER A 214 13.25 -17.96 -13.53
N ASP A 215 13.35 -16.73 -14.07
CA ASP A 215 14.07 -15.62 -13.45
C ASP A 215 13.19 -14.95 -12.37
N GLY A 216 12.82 -15.72 -11.35
CA GLY A 216 11.97 -15.30 -10.24
C GLY A 216 10.53 -15.80 -10.33
N LEU A 217 9.61 -15.07 -9.70
CA LEU A 217 8.19 -15.43 -9.62
C LEU A 217 7.48 -15.26 -10.98
N SER A 218 6.50 -16.12 -11.27
CA SER A 218 5.69 -15.99 -12.47
C SER A 218 4.81 -14.74 -12.43
N LYS A 219 4.43 -14.24 -13.60
CA LYS A 219 3.54 -13.08 -13.72
C LYS A 219 2.21 -13.36 -13.03
N GLU A 220 1.66 -14.55 -13.25
CA GLU A 220 0.38 -15.01 -12.70
C GLU A 220 0.41 -14.95 -11.17
N TYR A 221 1.50 -15.42 -10.55
CA TYR A 221 1.68 -15.39 -9.10
C TYR A 221 1.75 -13.97 -8.54
N ILE A 222 2.51 -13.07 -9.18
CA ILE A 222 2.64 -11.69 -8.67
C ILE A 222 1.37 -10.85 -8.88
N THR A 223 0.49 -11.23 -9.81
CA THR A 223 -0.78 -10.54 -10.09
C THR A 223 -2.01 -11.28 -9.57
N GLU A 224 -1.85 -12.38 -8.83
CA GLU A 224 -2.95 -13.27 -8.45
C GLU A 224 -4.03 -12.55 -7.61
N TYR A 225 -3.62 -11.58 -6.80
CA TYR A 225 -4.50 -10.75 -5.96
C TYR A 225 -4.86 -9.40 -6.59
N SER A 226 -4.55 -9.20 -7.88
CA SER A 226 -4.95 -7.99 -8.59
C SER A 226 -6.44 -7.99 -8.88
N TYR A 227 -7.04 -6.80 -8.94
CA TYR A 227 -8.44 -6.66 -9.38
C TYR A 227 -8.60 -7.15 -10.82
N GLY A 228 -9.67 -7.92 -11.05
CA GLY A 228 -10.21 -8.10 -12.38
C GLY A 228 -10.61 -6.76 -12.99
N ILE A 229 -10.62 -6.68 -14.32
CA ILE A 229 -10.93 -5.43 -15.05
C ILE A 229 -12.28 -4.87 -14.61
N SER A 230 -13.31 -5.72 -14.57
CA SER A 230 -14.66 -5.33 -14.16
C SER A 230 -14.80 -5.13 -12.64
N GLU A 231 -13.96 -5.78 -11.83
CA GLU A 231 -13.93 -5.59 -10.37
C GLU A 231 -13.52 -4.17 -9.95
N SER A 232 -12.85 -3.44 -10.85
CA SER A 232 -12.53 -2.02 -10.65
C SER A 232 -13.78 -1.16 -10.41
N LEU A 233 -14.95 -1.61 -10.88
CA LEU A 233 -16.23 -0.94 -10.62
C LEU A 233 -16.64 -0.98 -9.14
N ASN A 234 -16.08 -1.89 -8.33
CA ASN A 234 -16.33 -1.92 -6.88
C ASN A 234 -15.93 -0.61 -6.18
N LEU A 235 -15.00 0.15 -6.76
CA LEU A 235 -14.58 1.45 -6.24
C LEU A 235 -15.75 2.44 -6.15
N ILE A 236 -16.74 2.31 -7.05
CA ILE A 236 -17.90 3.19 -7.19
C ILE A 236 -19.18 2.54 -6.63
N ALA A 237 -19.37 1.24 -6.84
CA ALA A 237 -20.54 0.51 -6.39
C ALA A 237 -20.09 -0.70 -5.54
N PRO A 238 -20.31 -0.68 -4.21
CA PRO A 238 -19.82 -1.76 -3.37
C PRO A 238 -20.55 -3.06 -3.67
N ARG A 239 -19.86 -4.19 -3.47
CA ARG A 239 -20.40 -5.56 -3.56
C ARG A 239 -20.90 -6.00 -4.95
N LEU A 240 -20.46 -5.36 -6.04
CA LEU A 240 -20.80 -5.82 -7.40
C LEU A 240 -20.34 -7.27 -7.63
N PHE A 241 -19.25 -7.70 -7.01
CA PHE A 241 -18.69 -9.06 -7.10
C PHE A 241 -18.90 -9.88 -5.82
N GLY A 242 -19.93 -9.53 -5.05
CA GLY A 242 -20.22 -10.15 -3.75
C GLY A 242 -19.46 -9.52 -2.59
N GLY A 243 -19.43 -10.20 -1.45
CA GLY A 243 -18.78 -9.73 -0.23
C GLY A 243 -17.34 -10.23 -0.10
N SER A 244 -17.12 -11.16 0.81
CA SER A 244 -15.82 -11.75 1.10
C SER A 244 -15.84 -13.27 0.86
N ASN A 245 -14.68 -13.92 0.92
CA ASN A 245 -14.61 -15.39 0.89
C ASN A 245 -15.07 -16.03 2.21
N HIS A 246 -15.25 -15.25 3.27
CA HIS A 246 -15.76 -15.69 4.58
C HIS A 246 -16.67 -14.62 5.14
N GLU A 247 -17.89 -14.56 4.64
CA GLU A 247 -18.87 -13.57 5.04
C GLU A 247 -19.86 -14.13 6.05
N ALA A 248 -20.12 -13.35 7.09
CA ALA A 248 -21.15 -13.66 8.06
C ALA A 248 -22.50 -13.10 7.61
N LEU A 249 -23.34 -13.94 6.99
CA LEU A 249 -24.70 -13.55 6.58
C LEU A 249 -25.70 -13.63 7.73
N GLY A 250 -25.41 -14.44 8.75
CA GLY A 250 -26.20 -14.55 9.97
C GLY A 250 -27.60 -15.16 9.79
N LYS A 251 -28.39 -15.08 10.86
CA LYS A 251 -29.72 -15.71 10.98
C LYS A 251 -30.77 -15.09 10.07
N ASP A 252 -30.60 -13.83 9.70
CA ASP A 252 -31.58 -13.12 8.88
C ASP A 252 -31.40 -13.41 7.38
N SER A 253 -30.38 -14.19 7.00
CA SER A 253 -30.10 -14.53 5.62
C SER A 253 -31.10 -15.53 5.03
N HIS A 254 -31.40 -15.38 3.73
CA HIS A 254 -32.16 -16.37 2.98
C HIS A 254 -31.50 -17.76 3.01
N THR A 255 -30.17 -17.82 3.05
CA THR A 255 -29.43 -19.08 3.17
C THR A 255 -29.71 -19.76 4.51
N TYR A 256 -29.70 -19.02 5.62
CA TYR A 256 -30.05 -19.57 6.93
C TYR A 256 -31.49 -20.11 6.94
N GLN A 257 -32.45 -19.30 6.48
CA GLN A 257 -33.86 -19.69 6.42
C GLN A 257 -34.08 -20.94 5.55
N PHE A 258 -33.39 -21.02 4.41
CA PHE A 258 -33.42 -22.19 3.53
C PHE A 258 -32.94 -23.45 4.25
N LEU A 259 -31.79 -23.40 4.94
CA LEU A 259 -31.23 -24.56 5.65
C LEU A 259 -32.14 -25.03 6.79
N VAL A 260 -32.68 -24.10 7.57
CA VAL A 260 -33.64 -24.42 8.63
C VAL A 260 -34.90 -25.09 8.05
N ASN A 261 -35.42 -24.58 6.92
CA ASN A 261 -36.57 -25.17 6.23
C ASN A 261 -36.27 -26.56 5.64
N GLN A 262 -35.01 -26.88 5.36
CA GLN A 262 -34.56 -28.22 4.95
C GLN A 262 -34.31 -29.16 6.15
N GLY A 263 -34.59 -28.73 7.38
CA GLY A 263 -34.42 -29.54 8.58
C GLY A 263 -33.00 -29.56 9.14
N VAL A 264 -32.10 -28.69 8.66
CA VAL A 264 -30.76 -28.55 9.24
C VAL A 264 -30.87 -27.93 10.63
N PRO A 265 -30.19 -28.49 11.66
CA PRO A 265 -30.17 -27.92 13.01
C PRO A 265 -29.77 -26.44 13.00
N THR A 266 -30.44 -25.63 13.81
CA THR A 266 -30.30 -24.16 13.80
C THR A 266 -28.88 -23.68 14.11
N SER A 267 -28.11 -24.42 14.93
CA SER A 267 -26.69 -24.14 15.18
C SER A 267 -25.84 -24.38 13.94
N GLN A 268 -26.01 -25.52 13.27
CA GLN A 268 -25.29 -25.86 12.05
C GLN A 268 -25.65 -24.93 10.88
N ALA A 269 -26.93 -24.57 10.75
CA ALA A 269 -27.37 -23.59 9.75
C ALA A 269 -26.75 -22.21 10.01
N LEU A 270 -26.64 -21.80 11.27
CA LEU A 270 -26.01 -20.54 11.66
C LEU A 270 -24.51 -20.55 11.35
N ASP A 271 -23.79 -21.60 11.78
CA ASP A 271 -22.35 -21.74 11.55
C ASP A 271 -22.04 -21.71 10.05
N PHE A 272 -22.83 -22.43 9.25
CA PHE A 272 -22.72 -22.39 7.80
C PHE A 272 -22.99 -21.00 7.24
N SER A 273 -24.08 -20.34 7.66
CA SER A 273 -24.43 -18.98 7.20
C SER A 273 -23.39 -17.91 7.58
N ASN A 274 -22.56 -18.18 8.60
CA ASN A 274 -21.57 -17.25 9.12
C ASN A 274 -20.21 -17.31 8.39
N ALA A 275 -20.02 -18.25 7.47
CA ALA A 275 -18.73 -18.50 6.82
C ALA A 275 -18.85 -18.68 5.31
N LEU A 276 -19.78 -17.96 4.66
CA LEU A 276 -20.07 -18.18 3.24
C LEU A 276 -19.12 -17.42 2.33
N PRO A 277 -18.59 -18.07 1.27
CA PRO A 277 -17.85 -17.38 0.22
C PRO A 277 -18.84 -16.71 -0.73
N THR A 278 -19.24 -15.48 -0.40
CA THR A 278 -20.14 -14.69 -1.25
C THR A 278 -19.43 -13.99 -2.39
N TYR A 279 -18.10 -13.84 -2.27
CA TYR A 279 -17.26 -13.31 -3.34
C TYR A 279 -17.21 -14.28 -4.53
N TRP A 280 -17.44 -13.77 -5.74
CA TRP A 280 -17.48 -14.56 -6.98
C TRP A 280 -16.57 -14.00 -8.09
N GLY A 281 -15.66 -13.08 -7.76
CA GLY A 281 -14.67 -12.56 -8.70
C GLY A 281 -13.46 -13.48 -8.91
N GLN A 282 -12.38 -12.94 -9.50
CA GLN A 282 -11.22 -13.71 -9.92
C GLN A 282 -10.11 -13.86 -8.87
N GLN A 283 -10.16 -13.07 -7.79
CA GLN A 283 -9.14 -13.10 -6.75
C GLN A 283 -9.25 -14.38 -5.90
N PRO A 284 -8.14 -14.97 -5.45
CA PRO A 284 -8.18 -16.17 -4.60
C PRO A 284 -8.89 -15.94 -3.27
N ILE A 285 -8.57 -14.81 -2.61
CA ILE A 285 -9.10 -14.45 -1.30
C ILE A 285 -9.30 -12.94 -1.24
N VAL A 286 -10.52 -12.54 -0.87
CA VAL A 286 -10.95 -11.16 -0.65
C VAL A 286 -11.59 -11.06 0.73
N ALA A 287 -11.12 -10.10 1.52
CA ALA A 287 -11.64 -9.85 2.86
C ALA A 287 -12.90 -8.97 2.84
N ALA A 288 -13.00 -8.03 1.91
CA ALA A 288 -14.19 -7.26 1.60
C ALA A 288 -13.97 -6.43 0.31
N PRO A 289 -15.04 -5.93 -0.33
CA PRO A 289 -14.93 -5.10 -1.52
C PRO A 289 -14.23 -3.76 -1.25
N ALA A 290 -13.30 -3.33 -2.12
CA ALA A 290 -12.74 -1.98 -2.06
C ALA A 290 -13.70 -0.99 -2.70
N TYR A 291 -14.25 -0.13 -1.86
CA TYR A 291 -15.17 0.95 -2.16
C TYR A 291 -14.64 2.26 -1.57
N VAL A 292 -14.59 3.30 -2.41
CA VAL A 292 -14.04 4.61 -2.03
C VAL A 292 -15.15 5.60 -1.65
N GLY A 293 -16.41 5.31 -2.00
CA GLY A 293 -17.54 6.19 -1.76
C GLY A 293 -18.07 6.80 -3.06
N ALA A 294 -19.32 6.49 -3.44
CA ALA A 294 -20.00 7.10 -4.58
C ALA A 294 -20.07 8.63 -4.41
N VAL A 295 -20.31 9.10 -3.17
CA VAL A 295 -20.31 10.54 -2.85
C VAL A 295 -18.94 11.18 -3.10
N VAL A 296 -17.85 10.48 -2.78
CA VAL A 296 -16.49 10.97 -3.06
C VAL A 296 -16.28 11.08 -4.57
N PHE A 297 -16.76 10.11 -5.35
CA PHE A 297 -16.68 10.16 -6.81
C PHE A 297 -17.52 11.29 -7.43
N PHE A 298 -18.75 11.51 -6.95
CA PHE A 298 -19.67 12.47 -7.57
C PHE A 298 -19.54 13.91 -7.05
N CYS A 299 -18.96 14.13 -5.87
CA CYS A 299 -18.84 15.46 -5.28
C CYS A 299 -17.43 16.08 -5.37
N LEU A 300 -16.45 15.39 -5.94
CA LEU A 300 -15.11 15.93 -6.21
C LEU A 300 -14.99 16.67 -7.55
N PHE A 301 -16.01 16.58 -8.40
CA PHE A 301 -16.13 17.25 -9.71
C PHE A 301 -17.32 18.19 -9.70
#